data_AF-A0A7S2YPA3-F1
#
_entry.id   AF-A0A7S2YPA3-F1
#
_cell.length_a   1.000
_cell.length_b   1.000
_cell.length_c   1.000
_cell.angle_alpha   90.00
_cell.angle_beta   90.00
_cell.angle_gamma   90.00
#
_symmetry.space_group_name_H-M   'P 1'
#
loop_
_entity.id
_entity.type
_entity.pdbx_description
1 polymer ?
#
loop_
_entity_poly.entity_id
_entity_poly.type
_entity_poly.pdbx_seq_one_letter_code
_entity_poly.pdbx_strand_id
1 'polypeptide(L)'
;MAGSVSMLAGMGIKSPVTDAFTRIQWDSLSTLKLTAQETALLRMAETNPMDYTLADSRDASMYARVLLKLLAEANTAGAGAGDVSKITTDSAVSMTEEDALKLLESDPLGIVAHYSLTKLLDILSTLQVGVKGVTIASVFYVGKEGVLVDQWKALLRCLNKGGKGDIFAQKVAAACLTKILVTACPSQRAGVVADGKARPIQYASAIEPLEAITAWIVSQLKNASGTLVAICTPALKVLMDAPETRNLFCKSGGIKYMSRQLRVGSKAKNMAASDKKKMGQASVQQLYEITFCMWILT
;
A
#
# COMPACT_ATOMS: atom_id res chain seq x y z
N MET A 1 14.02 25.80 8.85
CA MET A 1 13.69 24.64 9.71
C MET A 1 12.19 24.41 9.63
N ALA A 2 11.72 23.67 8.63
CA ALA A 2 10.33 23.22 8.58
C ALA A 2 10.33 21.79 9.14
N GLY A 3 9.73 21.60 10.31
CA GLY A 3 9.47 20.25 10.82
C GLY A 3 8.63 19.50 9.79
N SER A 4 9.10 18.32 9.39
CA SER A 4 8.34 17.39 8.55
C SER A 4 7.11 16.94 9.34
N VAL A 5 6.02 17.72 9.25
CA VAL A 5 4.70 17.25 9.67
C VAL A 5 4.40 16.05 8.78
N SER A 6 4.46 14.85 9.35
CA SER A 6 4.16 13.60 8.64
C SER A 6 2.74 13.71 8.07
N MET A 7 2.63 13.93 6.75
CA MET A 7 1.38 14.22 6.02
C MET A 7 0.44 13.00 5.90
N LEU A 8 0.69 11.94 6.68
CA LEU A 8 0.15 10.59 6.49
C LEU A 8 -0.63 10.07 7.70
N ALA A 9 -0.98 10.93 8.66
CA ALA A 9 -1.98 10.58 9.67
C ALA A 9 -3.31 10.26 8.97
N GLY A 10 -3.60 8.96 8.83
CA GLY A 10 -4.88 8.43 8.37
C GLY A 10 -5.06 8.41 6.85
N MET A 11 -4.27 7.61 6.13
CA MET A 11 -4.79 7.03 4.88
C MET A 11 -5.93 6.08 5.29
N GLY A 12 -7.16 6.60 5.40
CA GLY A 12 -8.36 5.88 5.85
C GLY A 12 -8.83 4.79 4.88
N ILE A 13 -7.91 3.93 4.43
CA ILE A 13 -8.18 2.83 3.52
C ILE A 13 -8.62 1.64 4.36
N LYS A 14 -9.91 1.59 4.69
CA LYS A 14 -10.51 0.47 5.43
C LYS A 14 -10.80 -0.69 4.48
N SER A 15 -10.50 -1.92 4.91
CA SER A 15 -10.92 -3.11 4.16
C SER A 15 -12.44 -3.27 4.26
N PRO A 16 -13.14 -3.57 3.15
CA PRO A 16 -14.57 -3.86 3.20
C PRO A 16 -14.92 -5.06 4.09
N VAL A 17 -13.96 -5.96 4.31
CA VAL A 17 -14.13 -7.22 5.06
C VAL A 17 -13.37 -7.20 6.38
N THR A 18 -13.11 -6.02 6.94
CA THR A 18 -12.36 -5.87 8.20
C THR A 18 -13.03 -6.63 9.35
N ASP A 19 -14.36 -6.68 9.36
CA ASP A 19 -15.11 -7.28 10.47
C ASP A 19 -14.96 -8.81 10.51
N ALA A 20 -14.56 -9.45 9.40
CA ALA A 20 -14.24 -10.88 9.36
C ALA A 20 -12.86 -11.23 9.93
N PHE A 21 -11.97 -10.25 10.13
CA PHE A 21 -10.57 -10.51 10.47
C PHE A 21 -10.39 -11.24 11.80
N THR A 22 -11.19 -10.92 12.80
CA THR A 22 -11.12 -11.53 14.15
C THR A 22 -11.60 -12.98 14.17
N ARG A 23 -12.23 -13.45 13.08
CA ARG A 23 -12.76 -14.82 12.94
C ARG A 23 -11.87 -15.71 12.06
N ILE A 24 -10.74 -15.21 11.57
CA ILE A 24 -9.81 -16.01 10.77
C ILE A 24 -9.26 -17.16 11.64
N GLN A 25 -9.55 -18.39 11.24
CA GLN A 25 -9.00 -19.59 11.85
C GLN A 25 -7.72 -20.00 11.11
N TRP A 26 -6.57 -19.51 11.57
CA TRP A 26 -5.28 -19.75 10.91
C TRP A 26 -4.95 -21.24 10.70
N ASP A 27 -5.40 -22.12 11.60
CA ASP A 27 -5.12 -23.56 11.54
C ASP A 27 -5.96 -24.30 10.47
N SER A 28 -7.12 -23.76 10.08
CA SER A 28 -8.00 -24.40 9.08
C SER A 28 -7.59 -24.10 7.63
N LEU A 29 -6.71 -23.11 7.43
CA LEU A 29 -6.24 -22.68 6.12
C LEU A 29 -5.05 -23.50 5.65
N SER A 30 -5.27 -24.80 5.40
CA SER A 30 -4.22 -25.78 5.02
C SER A 30 -3.37 -25.40 3.80
N THR A 31 -3.87 -24.52 2.92
CA THR A 31 -3.12 -23.94 1.80
C THR A 31 -1.99 -22.98 2.24
N LEU A 32 -2.07 -22.40 3.44
CA LEU A 32 -1.06 -21.52 4.00
C LEU A 32 -0.07 -22.35 4.83
N LYS A 33 1.21 -22.31 4.47
CA LYS A 33 2.28 -23.07 5.12
C LYS A 33 2.82 -22.29 6.32
N LEU A 34 1.97 -22.04 7.30
CA LEU A 34 2.34 -21.38 8.54
C LEU A 34 2.99 -22.35 9.52
N THR A 35 4.08 -21.90 10.13
CA THR A 35 4.68 -22.58 11.28
C THR A 35 3.92 -22.23 12.56
N ALA A 36 4.02 -23.06 13.59
CA ALA A 36 3.39 -22.79 14.88
C ALA A 36 3.82 -21.45 15.50
N GLN A 37 5.06 -21.03 15.28
CA GLN A 37 5.59 -19.74 15.73
C GLN A 37 4.92 -18.56 15.00
N GLU A 38 4.72 -18.68 13.68
CA GLU A 38 4.06 -17.64 12.89
C GLU A 38 2.58 -17.52 13.27
N THR A 39 1.88 -18.64 13.48
CA THR A 39 0.49 -18.64 13.95
C THR A 39 0.37 -18.01 15.34
N ALA A 40 1.28 -18.34 16.26
CA ALA A 40 1.30 -17.73 17.60
C ALA A 40 1.54 -16.22 17.52
N LEU A 41 2.45 -15.77 16.65
CA LEU A 41 2.73 -14.35 16.42
C LEU A 41 1.50 -13.59 15.90
N LEU A 42 0.77 -14.15 14.94
CA LEU A 42 -0.46 -13.55 14.39
C LEU A 42 -1.52 -13.36 15.49
N ARG A 43 -1.77 -14.40 16.29
CA ARG A 43 -2.71 -14.33 17.42
C ARG A 43 -2.26 -13.31 18.47
N MET A 44 -0.97 -13.28 18.79
CA MET A 44 -0.41 -12.32 19.75
C MET A 44 -0.56 -10.88 19.26
N ALA A 45 -0.37 -10.63 17.97
CA ALA A 45 -0.51 -9.30 17.36
C ALA A 45 -1.98 -8.82 17.30
N GLU A 46 -2.96 -9.73 17.41
CA GLU A 46 -4.38 -9.39 17.52
C GLU A 46 -4.79 -8.98 18.93
N THR A 47 -4.13 -9.55 19.95
CA THR A 47 -4.45 -9.27 21.36
C THR A 47 -3.70 -8.08 21.94
N ASN A 48 -2.58 -7.67 21.34
CA ASN A 48 -1.73 -6.61 21.86
C ASN A 48 -1.86 -5.31 21.04
N PRO A 49 -1.67 -4.13 21.67
CA PRO A 49 -1.54 -2.88 20.95
C PRO A 49 -0.41 -2.95 19.91
N MET A 50 -0.61 -2.31 18.75
CA MET A 50 0.37 -2.33 17.66
C MET A 50 1.73 -1.79 18.12
N ASP A 51 1.75 -0.69 18.88
CA ASP A 51 2.98 -0.07 19.39
C ASP A 51 3.76 -0.99 20.36
N TYR A 52 3.06 -1.89 21.06
CA TYR A 52 3.71 -2.89 21.90
C TYR A 52 4.38 -3.95 21.04
N THR A 53 3.67 -4.47 20.03
CA THR A 53 4.20 -5.48 19.09
C THR A 53 5.38 -4.95 18.28
N LEU A 54 5.39 -3.65 17.96
CA LEU A 54 6.44 -3.01 17.17
C LEU A 54 7.57 -2.38 18.00
N ALA A 55 7.56 -2.58 19.32
CA ALA A 55 8.55 -2.03 20.24
C ALA A 55 9.97 -2.60 20.03
N ASP A 56 10.08 -3.85 19.55
CA ASP A 56 11.35 -4.51 19.24
C ASP A 56 11.48 -4.69 17.72
N SER A 57 12.65 -4.32 17.18
CA SER A 57 12.91 -4.36 15.74
C SER A 57 12.85 -5.78 15.14
N ARG A 58 13.18 -6.82 15.91
CA ARG A 58 13.13 -8.22 15.46
C ARG A 58 11.69 -8.70 15.40
N ASP A 59 10.88 -8.38 16.42
CA ASP A 59 9.47 -8.75 16.44
C ASP A 59 8.69 -8.01 15.34
N ALA A 60 8.95 -6.71 15.16
CA ALA A 60 8.41 -5.93 14.04
C ALA A 60 8.81 -6.52 12.67
N SER A 61 10.08 -6.91 12.52
CA SER A 61 10.58 -7.58 11.31
C SER A 61 9.92 -8.93 11.08
N MET A 62 9.78 -9.74 12.11
CA MET A 62 9.15 -11.05 12.03
C MET A 62 7.68 -10.90 11.64
N TYR A 63 6.96 -9.98 12.28
CA TYR A 63 5.54 -9.76 12.02
C TYR A 63 5.31 -9.27 10.57
N ALA A 64 6.06 -8.26 10.13
CA ALA A 64 5.98 -7.77 8.75
C ALA A 64 6.29 -8.88 7.72
N ARG A 65 7.29 -9.73 7.99
CA ARG A 65 7.64 -10.86 7.11
C ARG A 65 6.56 -11.93 7.06
N VAL A 66 5.92 -12.25 8.19
CA VAL A 66 4.79 -13.19 8.22
C VAL A 66 3.62 -12.67 7.39
N LEU A 67 3.28 -11.38 7.50
CA LEU A 67 2.23 -10.78 6.68
C LEU A 67 2.57 -10.79 5.18
N LEU A 68 3.82 -10.52 4.81
CA LEU A 68 4.25 -10.61 3.41
C LEU A 68 4.27 -12.06 2.89
N LYS A 69 4.59 -13.04 3.75
CA LYS A 69 4.52 -14.47 3.44
C LYS A 69 3.07 -14.90 3.22
N LEU A 70 2.16 -14.55 4.12
CA LEU A 70 0.73 -14.78 3.99
C LEU A 70 0.21 -14.25 2.66
N LEU A 71 0.55 -13.00 2.34
CA LEU A 71 0.17 -12.39 1.07
C LEU A 71 0.75 -13.13 -0.14
N ALA A 72 2.00 -13.58 -0.06
CA ALA A 72 2.65 -14.34 -1.12
C ALA A 72 1.94 -15.68 -1.39
N GLU A 73 1.63 -16.43 -0.33
CA GLU A 73 0.97 -17.72 -0.40
C GLU A 73 -0.49 -17.58 -0.87
N ALA A 74 -1.24 -16.63 -0.30
CA ALA A 74 -2.60 -16.33 -0.72
C ALA A 74 -2.67 -15.95 -2.21
N ASN A 75 -1.78 -15.06 -2.67
CA ASN A 75 -1.71 -14.69 -4.09
C ASN A 75 -1.40 -15.89 -5.00
N THR A 76 -0.52 -16.79 -4.57
CA THR A 76 -0.16 -17.99 -5.34
C THR A 76 -1.34 -18.98 -5.40
N ALA A 77 -2.14 -19.03 -4.33
CA ALA A 77 -3.33 -19.87 -4.23
C ALA A 77 -4.60 -19.22 -4.86
N GLY A 78 -4.47 -18.09 -5.55
CA GLY A 78 -5.56 -17.48 -6.33
C GLY A 78 -6.28 -16.31 -5.66
N ALA A 79 -5.80 -15.82 -4.51
CA ALA A 79 -6.38 -14.62 -3.89
C ALA A 79 -6.40 -13.43 -4.85
N GLY A 80 -7.47 -12.64 -4.79
CA GLY A 80 -7.70 -11.48 -5.64
C GLY A 80 -8.25 -11.82 -7.04
N ALA A 81 -8.90 -12.98 -7.18
CA ALA A 81 -9.80 -13.33 -8.28
C ALA A 81 -11.14 -13.94 -7.79
N GLY A 82 -11.27 -14.17 -6.48
CA GLY A 82 -12.47 -14.71 -5.82
C GLY A 82 -13.53 -13.66 -5.52
N ASP A 83 -14.47 -13.98 -4.65
CA ASP A 83 -15.62 -13.13 -4.33
C ASP A 83 -15.22 -11.82 -3.64
N VAL A 84 -14.17 -11.84 -2.80
CA VAL A 84 -13.67 -10.63 -2.13
C VAL A 84 -13.19 -9.60 -3.16
N SER A 85 -12.59 -10.06 -4.26
CA SER A 85 -12.08 -9.17 -5.32
C SER A 85 -13.16 -8.45 -6.13
N LYS A 86 -14.40 -8.95 -6.07
CA LYS A 86 -15.56 -8.39 -6.77
C LYS A 86 -16.24 -7.28 -5.97
N ILE A 87 -15.83 -7.06 -4.72
CA ILE A 87 -16.39 -6.01 -3.88
C ILE A 87 -16.03 -4.65 -4.47
N THR A 88 -17.05 -3.95 -4.95
CA THR A 88 -16.93 -2.58 -5.43
C THR A 88 -16.91 -1.59 -4.27
N THR A 89 -16.49 -0.35 -4.55
CA THR A 89 -16.50 0.72 -3.55
C THR A 89 -17.91 1.01 -3.02
N ASP A 90 -18.95 0.87 -3.86
CA ASP A 90 -20.33 1.12 -3.44
C ASP A 90 -20.85 0.00 -2.53
N SER A 91 -20.61 -1.26 -2.91
CA SER A 91 -20.99 -2.43 -2.08
C SER A 91 -20.20 -2.51 -0.76
N ALA A 92 -19.00 -1.92 -0.71
CA ALA A 92 -18.19 -1.86 0.51
C ALA A 92 -18.84 -1.00 1.60
N VAL A 93 -19.61 0.03 1.24
CA VAL A 93 -20.26 0.95 2.20
C VAL A 93 -21.41 0.27 2.93
N SER A 94 -22.08 -0.67 2.28
CA SER A 94 -23.24 -1.40 2.82
C SER A 94 -22.89 -2.79 3.37
N MET A 95 -21.60 -3.14 3.46
CA MET A 95 -21.17 -4.46 3.93
C MET A 95 -21.50 -4.64 5.41
N THR A 96 -22.28 -5.67 5.76
CA THR A 96 -22.53 -6.03 7.17
C THR A 96 -21.51 -7.04 7.68
N GLU A 97 -21.45 -7.24 8.99
CA GLU A 97 -20.60 -8.27 9.60
C GLU A 97 -20.96 -9.67 9.06
N GLU A 98 -22.24 -10.00 8.95
CA GLU A 98 -22.68 -11.31 8.44
C GLU A 98 -22.23 -11.55 7.00
N ASP A 99 -22.24 -10.51 6.15
CA ASP A 99 -21.77 -10.63 4.77
C ASP A 99 -20.26 -10.81 4.70
N ALA A 100 -19.50 -10.11 5.56
CA ALA A 100 -18.06 -10.31 5.68
C ALA A 100 -17.72 -11.75 6.15
N LEU A 101 -18.51 -12.30 7.08
CA LEU A 101 -18.34 -13.68 7.55
C LEU A 101 -18.69 -14.73 6.48
N LYS A 102 -19.73 -14.51 5.68
CA LYS A 102 -20.02 -15.38 4.53
C LYS A 102 -18.88 -15.37 3.52
N LEU A 103 -18.24 -14.22 3.29
CA LEU A 103 -17.07 -14.12 2.40
C LEU A 103 -15.84 -14.83 2.99
N LEU A 104 -15.71 -14.92 4.30
CA LEU A 104 -14.67 -15.74 4.93
C LEU A 104 -14.87 -17.23 4.66
N GLU A 105 -16.11 -17.70 4.57
CA GLU A 105 -16.42 -19.08 4.19
C GLU A 105 -16.20 -19.34 2.69
N SER A 106 -16.58 -18.41 1.82
CA SER A 106 -16.51 -18.62 0.36
C SER A 106 -15.17 -18.27 -0.28
N ASP A 107 -14.44 -17.28 0.25
CA ASP A 107 -13.15 -16.80 -0.26
C ASP A 107 -12.19 -16.43 0.89
N PRO A 108 -11.77 -17.41 1.72
CA PRO A 108 -10.91 -17.17 2.88
C PRO A 108 -9.56 -16.58 2.50
N LEU A 109 -9.02 -16.93 1.33
CA LEU A 109 -7.72 -16.42 0.85
C LEU A 109 -7.80 -14.95 0.45
N GLY A 110 -8.93 -14.50 -0.11
CA GLY A 110 -9.23 -13.09 -0.31
C GLY A 110 -9.24 -12.31 1.01
N ILE A 111 -9.90 -12.85 2.05
CA ILE A 111 -9.91 -12.24 3.39
C ILE A 111 -8.50 -12.15 3.97
N VAL A 112 -7.70 -13.21 3.88
CA VAL A 112 -6.31 -13.22 4.37
C VAL A 112 -5.44 -12.20 3.64
N ALA A 113 -5.62 -12.04 2.32
CA ALA A 113 -4.89 -11.03 1.56
C ALA A 113 -5.27 -9.61 2.04
N HIS A 114 -6.56 -9.35 2.27
CA HIS A 114 -7.03 -8.09 2.84
C HIS A 114 -6.47 -7.84 4.24
N TYR A 115 -6.54 -8.84 5.13
CA TYR A 115 -5.98 -8.78 6.47
C TYR A 115 -4.49 -8.41 6.43
N SER A 116 -3.72 -9.14 5.61
CA SER A 116 -2.27 -8.98 5.53
C SER A 116 -1.89 -7.57 5.09
N LEU A 117 -2.61 -7.03 4.10
CA LEU A 117 -2.39 -5.69 3.57
C LEU A 117 -2.83 -4.60 4.56
N THR A 118 -3.98 -4.76 5.23
CA THR A 118 -4.42 -3.82 6.26
C THR A 118 -3.42 -3.76 7.41
N LYS A 119 -3.03 -4.91 7.98
CA LYS A 119 -2.07 -4.95 9.08
C LYS A 119 -0.69 -4.43 8.67
N LEU A 120 -0.24 -4.70 7.44
CA LEU A 120 1.01 -4.16 6.94
C LEU A 120 0.95 -2.62 6.81
N LEU A 121 -0.17 -2.07 6.35
CA LEU A 121 -0.37 -0.62 6.27
C LEU A 121 -0.37 0.01 7.67
N ASP A 122 -1.00 -0.63 8.65
CA ASP A 122 -0.99 -0.20 10.05
C ASP A 122 0.45 -0.17 10.58
N ILE A 123 1.21 -1.25 10.39
CA ILE A 123 2.63 -1.33 10.79
C ILE A 123 3.43 -0.18 10.16
N LEU A 124 3.31 0.03 8.85
CA LEU A 124 4.06 1.07 8.15
C LEU A 124 3.67 2.47 8.64
N SER A 125 2.41 2.70 8.93
CA SER A 125 1.92 3.99 9.44
C SER A 125 2.42 4.25 10.86
N THR A 126 2.42 3.23 11.72
CA THR A 126 2.98 3.28 13.07
C THR A 126 4.50 3.50 13.05
N LEU A 127 5.25 2.73 12.25
CA LEU A 127 6.71 2.87 12.13
C LEU A 127 7.16 4.18 11.48
N GLN A 128 6.28 4.82 10.69
CA GLN A 128 6.56 6.13 10.11
C GLN A 128 6.56 7.25 11.15
N VAL A 129 5.74 7.13 12.21
CA VAL A 129 5.79 8.04 13.37
C VAL A 129 6.99 7.71 14.27
N GLY A 130 7.41 6.44 14.25
CA GLY A 130 8.52 5.91 15.02
C GLY A 130 8.06 5.33 16.34
N VAL A 131 8.45 4.08 16.62
CA VAL A 131 8.11 3.38 17.86
C VAL A 131 9.38 2.91 18.52
N LYS A 132 9.75 3.54 19.65
CA LYS A 132 10.95 3.17 20.45
C LYS A 132 12.23 3.01 19.62
N GLY A 133 12.40 3.83 18.57
CA GLY A 133 13.56 3.78 17.67
C GLY A 133 13.45 2.74 16.53
N VAL A 134 12.39 1.93 16.50
CA VAL A 134 12.07 1.06 15.36
C VAL A 134 11.45 1.89 14.24
N THR A 135 11.97 1.69 13.03
CA THR A 135 11.59 2.42 11.81
C THR A 135 11.30 1.46 10.67
N ILE A 136 10.68 1.96 9.59
CA ILE A 136 10.51 1.20 8.34
C ILE A 136 11.87 0.71 7.83
N ALA A 137 12.93 1.53 7.94
CA ALA A 137 14.27 1.17 7.51
C ALA A 137 14.78 -0.08 8.22
N SER A 138 14.68 -0.12 9.56
CA SER A 138 15.15 -1.25 10.37
C SER A 138 14.37 -2.56 10.14
N VAL A 139 13.15 -2.48 9.62
CA VAL A 139 12.26 -3.64 9.42
C VAL A 139 12.39 -4.23 8.02
N PHE A 140 12.50 -3.39 7.00
CA PHE A 140 12.46 -3.83 5.59
C PHE A 140 13.83 -3.84 4.91
N TYR A 141 14.87 -3.30 5.53
CA TYR A 141 16.21 -3.27 4.96
C TYR A 141 17.21 -3.91 5.93
N VAL A 142 17.90 -4.94 5.45
CA VAL A 142 18.77 -5.79 6.25
C VAL A 142 20.24 -5.65 5.88
N GLY A 143 21.10 -5.92 6.86
CA GLY A 143 22.54 -5.86 6.68
C GLY A 143 23.08 -4.44 6.60
N LYS A 144 24.41 -4.33 6.56
CA LYS A 144 25.13 -3.05 6.58
C LYS A 144 24.89 -2.19 5.32
N GLU A 145 24.56 -2.84 4.21
CA GLU A 145 24.29 -2.20 2.92
C GLU A 145 22.82 -1.79 2.75
N GLY A 146 21.94 -2.16 3.70
CA GLY A 146 20.51 -1.85 3.65
C GLY A 146 19.82 -2.56 2.48
N VAL A 147 19.95 -3.88 2.41
CA VAL A 147 19.36 -4.70 1.35
C VAL A 147 17.86 -4.89 1.63
N LEU A 148 17.01 -4.56 0.66
CA LEU A 148 15.57 -4.72 0.76
C LEU A 148 15.19 -6.21 0.88
N VAL A 149 14.32 -6.54 1.84
CA VAL A 149 13.87 -7.93 2.08
C VAL A 149 13.07 -8.49 0.90
N ASP A 150 13.51 -9.59 0.30
CA ASP A 150 12.91 -10.18 -0.93
C ASP A 150 11.39 -10.39 -0.90
N GLN A 151 10.81 -10.58 0.29
CA GLN A 151 9.37 -10.76 0.49
C GLN A 151 8.54 -9.56 -0.01
N TRP A 152 9.15 -8.39 -0.21
CA TRP A 152 8.50 -7.21 -0.80
C TRP A 152 7.82 -7.51 -2.14
N LYS A 153 8.37 -8.47 -2.91
CA LYS A 153 7.85 -8.91 -4.23
C LYS A 153 6.41 -9.41 -4.16
N ALA A 154 5.92 -9.82 -2.98
CA ALA A 154 4.51 -10.16 -2.76
C ALA A 154 3.57 -8.99 -3.04
N LEU A 155 3.96 -7.77 -2.68
CA LEU A 155 3.19 -6.55 -2.94
C LEU A 155 3.12 -6.25 -4.43
N LEU A 156 4.25 -6.40 -5.15
CA LEU A 156 4.31 -6.19 -6.59
C LEU A 156 3.38 -7.16 -7.36
N ARG A 157 3.26 -8.42 -6.90
CA ARG A 157 2.33 -9.39 -7.50
C ARG A 157 0.86 -8.96 -7.41
N CYS A 158 0.45 -8.22 -6.37
CA CYS A 158 -0.90 -7.66 -6.30
C CYS A 158 -1.15 -6.65 -7.43
N LEU A 159 -0.12 -5.89 -7.83
CA LEU A 159 -0.22 -4.80 -8.81
C LEU A 159 -0.29 -5.28 -10.26
N ASN A 160 0.38 -6.41 -10.57
CA ASN A 160 0.56 -6.92 -11.93
C ASN A 160 -0.67 -7.66 -12.50
N LYS A 161 -1.89 -7.32 -12.07
CA LYS A 161 -3.15 -7.95 -12.54
C LYS A 161 -3.87 -7.18 -13.64
N GLY A 162 -3.21 -6.22 -14.30
CA GLY A 162 -3.71 -5.57 -15.53
C GLY A 162 -5.09 -4.91 -15.41
N GLY A 163 -5.42 -4.35 -14.25
CA GLY A 163 -6.73 -3.71 -14.00
C GLY A 163 -7.90 -4.69 -13.77
N LYS A 164 -7.64 -6.00 -13.71
CA LYS A 164 -8.63 -7.06 -13.41
C LYS A 164 -8.42 -7.71 -12.04
N GLY A 165 -7.77 -6.99 -11.13
CA GLY A 165 -7.50 -7.49 -9.78
C GLY A 165 -8.35 -6.78 -8.75
N ASP A 166 -8.27 -7.30 -7.54
CA ASP A 166 -8.86 -6.71 -6.35
C ASP A 166 -8.42 -5.25 -6.15
N ILE A 167 -9.41 -4.33 -6.19
CA ILE A 167 -9.21 -2.89 -6.13
C ILE A 167 -8.60 -2.48 -4.78
N PHE A 168 -9.10 -3.06 -3.68
CA PHE A 168 -8.60 -2.77 -2.34
C PHE A 168 -7.16 -3.26 -2.23
N ALA A 169 -6.91 -4.51 -2.62
CA ALA A 169 -5.60 -5.12 -2.48
C ALA A 169 -4.54 -4.37 -3.32
N GLN A 170 -4.85 -3.99 -4.56
CA GLN A 170 -3.94 -3.19 -5.39
C GLN A 170 -3.62 -1.84 -4.77
N LYS A 171 -4.65 -1.14 -4.29
CA LYS A 171 -4.53 0.18 -3.69
C LYS A 171 -3.63 0.16 -2.45
N VAL A 172 -3.87 -0.79 -1.54
CA VAL A 172 -3.09 -0.91 -0.30
C VAL A 172 -1.69 -1.44 -0.58
N ALA A 173 -1.54 -2.46 -1.44
CA ALA A 173 -0.22 -2.99 -1.79
C ALA A 173 0.68 -1.91 -2.42
N ALA A 174 0.13 -1.07 -3.30
CA ALA A 174 0.87 0.04 -3.89
C ALA A 174 1.30 1.06 -2.83
N ALA A 175 0.41 1.44 -1.92
CA ALA A 175 0.73 2.36 -0.83
C ALA A 175 1.82 1.79 0.10
N CYS A 176 1.70 0.53 0.50
CA CYS A 176 2.68 -0.15 1.34
C CYS A 176 4.04 -0.23 0.65
N LEU A 177 4.08 -0.66 -0.61
CA LEU A 177 5.30 -0.76 -1.39
C LEU A 177 5.98 0.60 -1.52
N THR A 178 5.23 1.65 -1.86
CA THR A 178 5.80 3.00 -1.97
C THR A 178 6.34 3.50 -0.63
N LYS A 179 5.65 3.29 0.51
CA LYS A 179 6.16 3.68 1.84
C LYS A 179 7.48 3.00 2.17
N ILE A 180 7.60 1.70 1.87
CA ILE A 180 8.85 0.94 2.06
C ILE A 180 9.96 1.55 1.19
N LEU A 181 9.70 1.79 -0.09
CA LEU A 181 10.71 2.24 -1.05
C LEU A 181 11.13 3.72 -0.86
N VAL A 182 10.19 4.61 -0.53
CA VAL A 182 10.47 6.03 -0.26
C VAL A 182 11.39 6.17 0.95
N THR A 183 11.32 5.26 1.92
CA THR A 183 12.24 5.25 3.08
C THR A 183 13.71 5.11 2.67
N ALA A 184 14.00 4.53 1.50
CA ALA A 184 15.35 4.48 0.96
C ALA A 184 15.83 5.81 0.36
N CYS A 185 14.99 6.84 0.21
CA CYS A 185 15.42 8.12 -0.36
C CYS A 185 16.33 8.88 0.62
N PRO A 186 17.45 9.49 0.17
CA PRO A 186 18.35 10.26 1.02
C PRO A 186 17.65 11.30 1.92
N SER A 187 16.66 12.02 1.40
CA SER A 187 15.88 13.00 2.18
C SER A 187 15.15 12.42 3.39
N GLN A 188 14.80 11.13 3.35
CA GLN A 188 14.05 10.43 4.40
C GLN A 188 14.98 9.85 5.48
N ARG A 189 16.30 9.93 5.29
CA ARG A 189 17.32 9.37 6.20
C ARG A 189 17.81 10.38 7.25
N ALA A 190 17.24 11.59 7.26
CA ALA A 190 17.64 12.72 8.12
C ALA A 190 17.33 12.43 9.60
N GLY A 191 18.19 11.63 10.23
CA GLY A 191 18.09 11.21 11.63
C GLY A 191 19.08 10.11 12.01
N VAL A 192 19.64 9.38 11.03
CA VAL A 192 20.53 8.22 11.28
C VAL A 192 22.03 8.59 11.24
N VAL A 193 22.38 9.78 10.76
CA VAL A 193 23.78 10.21 10.56
C VAL A 193 24.18 11.31 11.56
N ALA A 194 23.86 11.13 12.84
CA ALA A 194 24.31 12.04 13.90
C ALA A 194 25.77 11.77 14.32
N ASP A 195 26.27 10.55 14.10
CA ASP A 195 27.68 10.20 14.34
C ASP A 195 28.41 10.10 13.00
N GLY A 196 29.19 11.13 12.66
CA GLY A 196 29.97 11.28 11.41
C GLY A 196 31.06 10.24 11.14
N LYS A 197 30.91 9.02 11.66
CA LYS A 197 31.81 7.86 11.49
C LYS A 197 31.18 6.70 10.72
N ALA A 198 29.86 6.69 10.51
CA ALA A 198 29.17 5.63 9.78
C ALA A 198 29.12 5.91 8.28
N ARG A 199 29.57 4.94 7.46
CA ARG A 199 29.42 4.99 6.00
C ARG A 199 27.92 5.12 5.65
N PRO A 200 27.53 6.02 4.73
CA PRO A 200 26.14 6.15 4.33
C PRO A 200 25.65 4.84 3.69
N ILE A 201 24.57 4.29 4.25
CA ILE A 201 23.91 3.09 3.70
C ILE A 201 23.40 3.42 2.29
N GLN A 202 23.72 2.61 1.29
CA GLN A 202 23.41 2.93 -0.10
C GLN A 202 21.95 2.63 -0.48
N TYR A 203 21.36 1.55 0.07
CA TYR A 203 20.01 1.07 -0.27
C TYR A 203 19.80 0.82 -1.78
N ALA A 204 20.86 0.38 -2.48
CA ALA A 204 20.86 0.21 -3.93
C ALA A 204 19.75 -0.73 -4.43
N SER A 205 19.36 -1.74 -3.64
CA SER A 205 18.27 -2.68 -3.95
C SER A 205 16.88 -2.04 -4.06
N ALA A 206 16.70 -0.79 -3.62
CA ALA A 206 15.42 -0.09 -3.71
C ALA A 206 15.23 0.69 -5.01
N ILE A 207 16.31 0.96 -5.77
CA ILE A 207 16.28 1.86 -6.93
C ILE A 207 15.37 1.32 -8.03
N GLU A 208 15.65 0.11 -8.53
CA GLU A 208 14.85 -0.51 -9.60
C GLU A 208 13.37 -0.72 -9.18
N PRO A 209 13.07 -1.23 -7.97
CA PRO A 209 11.68 -1.29 -7.49
C PRO A 209 10.98 0.08 -7.42
N LEU A 210 11.70 1.14 -7.07
CA LEU A 210 11.16 2.50 -6.98
C LEU A 210 10.81 3.06 -8.37
N GLU A 211 11.64 2.77 -9.37
CA GLU A 211 11.34 3.07 -10.77
C GLU A 211 10.13 2.28 -11.28
N ALA A 212 10.06 0.98 -10.95
CA ALA A 212 8.96 0.11 -11.35
C ALA A 212 7.61 0.58 -10.77
N ILE A 213 7.53 0.92 -9.47
CA ILE A 213 6.29 1.42 -8.87
C ILE A 213 5.91 2.80 -9.42
N THR A 214 6.88 3.66 -9.70
CA THR A 214 6.64 4.97 -10.33
C THR A 214 6.05 4.80 -11.73
N ALA A 215 6.63 3.92 -12.55
CA ALA A 215 6.12 3.59 -13.87
C ALA A 215 4.70 2.99 -13.79
N TRP A 216 4.44 2.12 -12.80
CA TRP A 216 3.09 1.59 -12.58
C TRP A 216 2.09 2.69 -12.24
N ILE A 217 2.39 3.61 -11.33
CA ILE A 217 1.51 4.75 -10.98
C ILE A 217 1.23 5.60 -12.24
N VAL A 218 2.26 5.93 -13.01
CA VAL A 218 2.12 6.67 -14.27
C VAL A 218 1.23 5.92 -15.27
N SER A 219 1.35 4.60 -15.37
CA SER A 219 0.51 3.79 -16.24
C SER A 219 -0.98 3.84 -15.84
N GLN A 220 -1.28 3.86 -14.54
CA GLN A 220 -2.66 4.01 -14.04
C GLN A 220 -3.22 5.39 -14.39
N LEU A 221 -2.42 6.46 -14.18
CA LEU A 221 -2.79 7.83 -14.56
C LEU A 221 -2.97 8.00 -16.07
N LYS A 222 -2.23 7.25 -16.90
CA LYS A 222 -2.33 7.33 -18.37
C LYS A 222 -3.70 6.85 -18.88
N ASN A 223 -4.29 5.84 -18.25
CA ASN A 223 -5.49 5.16 -18.73
C ASN A 223 -6.81 5.91 -18.41
N ALA A 224 -6.76 7.01 -17.65
CA ALA A 224 -7.85 7.98 -17.46
C ALA A 224 -9.22 7.39 -17.04
N SER A 225 -9.22 6.29 -16.30
CA SER A 225 -10.39 5.80 -15.58
C SER A 225 -10.34 6.27 -14.13
N GLY A 226 -11.46 6.81 -13.62
CA GLY A 226 -11.57 7.22 -12.21
C GLY A 226 -11.18 6.11 -11.22
N THR A 227 -11.48 4.85 -11.53
CA THR A 227 -11.10 3.69 -10.70
C THR A 227 -9.59 3.48 -10.65
N LEU A 228 -8.91 3.54 -11.81
CA LEU A 228 -7.45 3.36 -11.87
C LEU A 228 -6.70 4.49 -11.17
N VAL A 229 -7.21 5.71 -11.31
CA VAL A 229 -6.71 6.86 -10.54
C VAL A 229 -6.91 6.61 -9.04
N ALA A 230 -8.10 6.18 -8.61
CA ALA A 230 -8.36 5.85 -7.20
C ALA A 230 -7.37 4.83 -6.62
N ILE A 231 -7.01 3.83 -7.42
CA ILE A 231 -6.10 2.74 -7.02
C ILE A 231 -4.70 3.30 -6.78
N CYS A 232 -4.18 4.17 -7.66
CA CYS A 232 -2.82 4.68 -7.53
C CYS A 232 -2.67 5.93 -6.64
N THR A 233 -3.73 6.70 -6.37
CA THR A 233 -3.64 7.96 -5.61
C THR A 233 -2.98 7.80 -4.24
N PRO A 234 -3.30 6.78 -3.42
CA PRO A 234 -2.59 6.50 -2.17
C PRO A 234 -1.07 6.41 -2.32
N ALA A 235 -0.59 5.65 -3.29
CA ALA A 235 0.83 5.49 -3.58
C ALA A 235 1.44 6.78 -4.15
N LEU A 236 0.71 7.52 -4.98
CA LEU A 236 1.13 8.80 -5.52
C LEU A 236 1.37 9.83 -4.40
N LYS A 237 0.48 9.91 -3.40
CA LYS A 237 0.66 10.82 -2.24
C LYS A 237 1.97 10.53 -1.50
N VAL A 238 2.27 9.26 -1.26
CA VAL A 238 3.52 8.85 -0.60
C VAL A 238 4.75 9.20 -1.46
N LEU A 239 4.67 9.08 -2.81
CA LEU A 239 5.76 9.53 -3.68
C LEU A 239 6.02 11.04 -3.57
N MET A 240 5.05 11.86 -3.15
CA MET A 240 5.26 13.30 -3.01
C MET A 240 6.06 13.65 -1.75
N ASP A 241 6.25 12.72 -0.81
CA ASP A 241 6.93 12.98 0.47
C ASP A 241 8.45 13.18 0.31
N ALA A 242 9.06 12.69 -0.77
CA ALA A 242 10.49 12.83 -1.04
C ALA A 242 10.78 13.58 -2.35
N PRO A 243 11.73 14.55 -2.37
CA PRO A 243 12.13 15.25 -3.60
C PRO A 243 12.69 14.30 -4.68
N GLU A 244 13.37 13.23 -4.31
CA GLU A 244 13.93 12.26 -5.25
C GLU A 244 12.83 11.54 -6.05
N THR A 245 11.77 11.12 -5.37
CA THR A 245 10.61 10.49 -6.01
C THR A 245 9.76 11.46 -6.79
N ARG A 246 9.64 12.72 -6.33
CA ARG A 246 9.03 13.79 -7.12
C ARG A 246 9.75 13.98 -8.46
N ASN A 247 11.08 14.07 -8.43
CA ASN A 247 11.90 14.19 -9.64
C ASN A 247 11.75 12.97 -10.56
N LEU A 248 11.76 11.76 -10.00
CA LEU A 248 11.57 10.52 -10.76
C LEU A 248 10.19 10.48 -11.44
N PHE A 249 9.14 10.85 -10.70
CA PHE A 249 7.78 10.93 -11.20
C PHE A 249 7.64 11.97 -12.33
N CYS A 250 8.25 13.15 -12.18
CA CYS A 250 8.28 14.18 -13.21
C CYS A 250 8.97 13.69 -14.50
N LYS A 251 10.16 13.07 -14.37
CA LYS A 251 10.91 12.48 -15.49
C LYS A 251 10.14 11.39 -16.22
N SER A 252 9.30 10.66 -15.49
CA SER A 252 8.43 9.61 -16.04
C SER A 252 7.20 10.17 -16.77
N GLY A 253 7.06 11.50 -16.87
CA GLY A 253 5.93 12.17 -17.53
C GLY A 253 4.67 12.27 -16.66
N GLY A 254 4.78 12.04 -15.34
CA GLY A 254 3.66 12.01 -14.41
C GLY A 254 2.79 13.28 -14.42
N ILE A 255 3.42 14.48 -14.51
CA ILE A 255 2.73 15.77 -14.58
C ILE A 255 1.76 15.84 -15.78
N LYS A 256 2.18 15.34 -16.95
CA LYS A 256 1.34 15.31 -18.15
C LYS A 256 0.06 14.51 -17.92
N TYR A 257 0.15 13.39 -17.22
CA TYR A 257 -1.00 12.53 -16.95
C TYR A 257 -1.88 13.06 -15.81
N MET A 258 -1.31 13.64 -14.76
CA MET A 258 -2.08 14.31 -13.71
C MET A 258 -2.90 15.49 -14.26
N SER A 259 -2.27 16.37 -15.05
CA SER A 259 -2.96 17.49 -15.70
C SER A 259 -4.04 17.02 -16.69
N ARG A 260 -3.88 15.84 -17.30
CA ARG A 260 -4.94 15.22 -18.11
C ARG A 260 -6.14 14.84 -17.24
N GLN A 261 -5.92 14.23 -16.07
CA GLN A 261 -7.02 13.83 -15.17
C GLN A 261 -7.86 15.03 -14.71
N LEU A 262 -7.24 16.16 -14.42
CA LEU A 262 -7.95 17.38 -14.00
C LEU A 262 -8.82 17.99 -15.13
N ARG A 263 -8.44 17.79 -16.39
CA ARG A 263 -9.20 18.28 -17.57
C ARG A 263 -10.37 17.37 -17.95
N VAL A 264 -10.40 16.13 -17.48
CA VAL A 264 -11.48 15.17 -17.78
C VAL A 264 -12.83 15.69 -17.24
N GLY A 265 -12.85 16.31 -16.06
CA GLY A 265 -14.07 16.92 -15.50
C GLY A 265 -14.63 18.09 -16.32
N SER A 266 -13.78 18.82 -17.06
CA SER A 266 -14.19 19.99 -17.85
C SER A 266 -14.88 19.60 -19.18
N LYS A 267 -14.53 18.46 -19.77
CA LYS A 267 -15.08 18.02 -21.07
C LYS A 267 -16.44 17.32 -20.96
N ALA A 268 -16.75 16.73 -19.79
CA ALA A 268 -18.01 16.01 -19.59
C ALA A 268 -19.25 16.91 -19.70
N LYS A 269 -19.14 18.22 -19.47
CA LYS A 269 -20.26 19.17 -19.62
C LYS A 269 -20.81 19.25 -21.07
N ASN A 270 -19.99 18.93 -22.07
CA ASN A 270 -20.35 19.07 -23.49
C ASN A 270 -20.63 17.74 -24.21
N MET A 271 -20.68 16.61 -23.48
CA MET A 271 -20.91 15.29 -24.07
C MET A 271 -22.34 14.78 -23.83
N ALA A 272 -22.89 14.06 -24.82
CA ALA A 272 -24.19 13.40 -24.74
C ALA A 272 -24.22 12.39 -23.58
N ALA A 273 -25.41 12.18 -23.00
CA ALA A 273 -25.60 11.33 -21.82
C ALA A 273 -25.14 9.87 -22.00
N SER A 274 -25.14 9.35 -23.25
CA SER A 274 -24.67 8.01 -23.59
C SER A 274 -23.15 7.85 -23.49
N ASP A 275 -22.37 8.91 -23.75
CA ASP A 275 -20.90 8.88 -23.69
C ASP A 275 -20.37 9.16 -22.27
N LYS A 276 -21.14 9.88 -21.45
CA LYS A 276 -20.83 10.09 -20.03
C LYS A 276 -20.69 8.79 -19.23
N LYS A 277 -21.39 7.73 -19.65
CA LYS A 277 -21.37 6.42 -18.96
C LYS A 277 -20.06 5.65 -19.17
N LYS A 278 -19.27 5.99 -20.20
CA LYS A 278 -17.99 5.31 -20.52
C LYS A 278 -16.76 5.98 -19.89
N MET A 279 -16.79 7.30 -19.68
CA MET A 279 -15.75 8.01 -18.92
C MET A 279 -16.18 8.10 -17.46
N GLY A 280 -15.73 7.16 -16.63
CA GLY A 280 -15.96 7.22 -15.19
C GLY A 280 -15.53 8.57 -14.64
N GLN A 281 -16.49 9.35 -14.15
CA GLN A 281 -16.25 10.68 -13.62
C GLN A 281 -15.40 10.56 -12.36
N ALA A 282 -14.24 11.23 -12.32
CA ALA A 282 -13.44 11.31 -11.11
C ALA A 282 -14.25 11.99 -10.00
N SER A 283 -14.22 11.43 -8.79
CA SER A 283 -14.89 12.05 -7.65
C SER A 283 -14.21 13.38 -7.29
N VAL A 284 -14.95 14.27 -6.62
CA VAL A 284 -14.41 15.56 -6.15
C VAL A 284 -13.18 15.34 -5.26
N GLN A 285 -13.23 14.31 -4.40
CA GLN A 285 -12.11 13.93 -3.55
C GLN A 285 -10.87 13.54 -4.37
N GLN A 286 -11.03 12.76 -5.43
CA GLN A 286 -9.91 12.38 -6.31
C GLN A 286 -9.29 13.59 -7.00
N LEU A 287 -10.12 14.53 -7.49
CA LEU A 287 -9.63 15.75 -8.11
C LEU A 287 -8.86 16.62 -7.11
N TYR A 288 -9.35 16.72 -5.87
CA TYR A 288 -8.65 17.40 -4.78
C TYR A 288 -7.29 16.76 -4.52
N GLU A 289 -7.22 15.44 -4.37
CA GLU A 289 -5.97 14.73 -4.11
C GLU A 289 -4.95 14.87 -5.23
N ILE A 290 -5.38 14.80 -6.50
CA ILE A 290 -4.51 15.01 -7.65
C ILE A 290 -4.04 16.48 -7.70
N THR A 291 -4.92 17.44 -7.42
CA THR A 291 -4.54 18.86 -7.37
C THR A 291 -3.53 19.12 -6.26
N PHE A 292 -3.74 18.53 -5.09
CA PHE A 292 -2.82 18.62 -3.96
C PHE A 292 -1.45 18.02 -4.29
N CYS A 293 -1.41 16.85 -4.94
CA CYS A 293 -0.15 16.27 -5.41
C CYS A 293 0.55 17.19 -6.44
N MET A 294 -0.18 17.86 -7.33
CA MET A 294 0.44 18.84 -8.23
C MET A 294 0.98 20.06 -7.49
N TRP A 295 0.29 20.53 -6.46
CA TRP A 295 0.76 21.65 -5.64
C TRP A 295 2.07 21.32 -4.90
N ILE A 296 2.28 20.07 -4.48
CA ILE A 296 3.56 19.66 -3.88
C ILE A 296 4.72 19.64 -4.92
N LEU A 297 4.41 19.56 -6.22
CA LEU A 297 5.41 19.57 -7.30
C LEU A 297 5.83 20.99 -7.73
N THR A 298 5.13 22.03 -7.29
CA THR A 298 5.47 23.44 -7.57
C THR A 298 6.33 24.04 -6.47
#